data_AF-A0A9E5UV75-F1
#
_entry.id   AF-A0A9E5UV75-F1
#
_cell.length_a   1.000
_cell.length_b   1.000
_cell.length_c   1.000
_cell.angle_alpha   90.00
_cell.angle_beta   90.00
_cell.angle_gamma   90.00
#
_symmetry.space_group_name_H-M   'P 1'
#
loop_
_entity.id
_entity.type
_entity.pdbx_description
1 polymer ?
#
loop_
_entity_poly.entity_id
_entity_poly.type
_entity_poly.pdbx_seq_one_letter_code
_entity_poly.pdbx_strand_id
1 'polypeptide(L)'
;MEQHSPPTLNALKAASIEALQPYPHIDSSLVEEIIHQLYHTYSFEFERVPDVPQWDRPCRFQPHIKRGIDLLDNCDLGLLKRLRRGLPDDVTFDPQTVAIILYGTQDDARVMERTHQLLEKLAAETP
;
A
#
# COMPACT_ATOMS: atom_id res chain seq x y z
N MET A 1 0.15 -24.89 20.57
CA MET A 1 0.28 -23.79 19.59
C MET A 1 0.08 -22.50 20.35
N GLU A 2 1.14 -21.76 20.62
CA GLU A 2 1.00 -20.41 21.19
C GLU A 2 0.30 -19.54 20.14
N GLN A 3 -0.90 -19.06 20.46
CA GLN A 3 -1.57 -18.04 19.66
C GLN A 3 -0.87 -16.72 19.94
N HIS A 4 0.16 -16.40 19.14
CA HIS A 4 0.71 -15.05 19.16
C HIS A 4 -0.40 -14.07 18.74
N SER A 5 -0.68 -13.10 19.59
CA SER A 5 -1.60 -12.02 19.26
C SER A 5 -1.08 -11.30 18.00
N PRO A 6 -1.97 -10.90 17.07
CA PRO A 6 -1.55 -10.17 15.88
C PRO A 6 -0.85 -8.86 16.29
N PRO A 7 0.16 -8.42 15.53
CA PRO A 7 0.92 -7.23 15.87
C PRO A 7 0.08 -5.97 15.70
N THR A 8 0.44 -4.90 16.41
CA THR A 8 -0.10 -3.55 16.16
C THR A 8 0.65 -2.88 15.01
N LEU A 9 0.11 -1.78 14.46
CA LEU A 9 0.81 -1.02 13.43
C LEU A 9 2.13 -0.43 13.96
N ASN A 10 2.14 0.02 15.22
CA ASN A 10 3.36 0.50 15.87
C ASN A 10 4.39 -0.62 16.07
N ALA A 11 3.96 -1.83 16.41
CA ALA A 11 4.86 -2.99 16.50
C ALA A 11 5.45 -3.35 15.12
N LEU A 12 4.65 -3.28 14.05
CA LEU A 12 5.11 -3.49 12.68
C LEU A 12 6.15 -2.43 12.26
N LYS A 13 5.95 -1.16 12.62
CA LYS A 13 6.94 -0.09 12.37
C LYS A 13 8.28 -0.38 13.04
N ALA A 14 8.25 -0.66 14.34
CA ALA A 14 9.46 -0.97 15.10
C ALA A 14 10.20 -2.19 14.51
N ALA A 15 9.48 -3.28 14.23
CA ALA A 15 10.06 -4.49 13.65
C ALA A 15 10.63 -4.26 12.24
N SER A 16 10.00 -3.42 11.42
CA SER A 16 10.49 -3.12 10.07
C SER A 16 11.79 -2.31 10.10
N ILE A 17 11.88 -1.32 11.00
CA ILE A 17 13.10 -0.54 11.21
C ILE A 17 14.23 -1.45 11.70
N GLU A 18 13.96 -2.33 12.67
CA GLU A 18 14.92 -3.30 13.18
C GLU A 18 15.42 -4.25 12.09
N ALA A 19 14.50 -4.81 11.29
CA ALA A 19 14.84 -5.71 10.20
C ALA A 19 15.72 -5.06 9.12
N LEU A 20 15.66 -3.74 9.00
CA LEU A 20 16.42 -2.97 8.01
C LEU A 20 17.75 -2.40 8.53
N GLN A 21 18.08 -2.59 9.82
CA GLN A 21 19.37 -2.17 10.38
C GLN A 21 20.61 -2.62 9.58
N PRO A 22 20.66 -3.82 8.97
CA PRO A 22 21.78 -4.23 8.13
C PRO A 22 21.95 -3.41 6.83
N TYR A 23 20.97 -2.58 6.46
CA TYR A 23 20.92 -1.80 5.22
C TYR A 23 20.99 -0.29 5.53
N PRO A 24 22.15 0.24 5.96
CA PRO A 24 22.28 1.62 6.46
C PRO A 24 22.05 2.71 5.40
N HIS A 25 21.92 2.34 4.13
CA HIS A 25 21.54 3.26 3.06
C HIS A 25 20.02 3.48 2.96
N ILE A 26 19.22 2.68 3.68
CA ILE A 26 17.78 2.84 3.75
C ILE A 26 17.45 3.74 4.94
N ASP A 27 16.92 4.93 4.64
CA ASP A 27 16.47 5.86 5.66
C ASP A 27 15.28 5.28 6.44
N SER A 28 15.37 5.21 7.76
CA SER A 28 14.28 4.69 8.60
C SER A 28 13.00 5.52 8.48
N SER A 29 13.09 6.82 8.18
CA SER A 29 11.92 7.66 7.94
C SER A 29 11.16 7.23 6.68
N LEU A 30 11.85 6.69 5.67
CA LEU A 30 11.22 6.13 4.47
C LEU A 30 10.39 4.88 4.81
N VAL A 31 10.90 4.04 5.72
CA VAL A 31 10.19 2.83 6.19
C VAL A 31 8.91 3.21 6.92
N GLU A 32 8.99 4.20 7.80
CA GLU A 32 7.81 4.72 8.51
C GLU A 32 6.77 5.28 7.54
N GLU A 33 7.20 6.05 6.55
CA GLU A 33 6.33 6.61 5.51
C GLU A 33 5.67 5.51 4.67
N ILE A 34 6.42 4.48 4.26
CA ILE A 34 5.85 3.33 3.53
C ILE A 34 4.74 2.66 4.35
N ILE A 35 4.98 2.39 5.63
CA ILE A 35 3.96 1.77 6.50
C ILE A 35 2.75 2.69 6.66
N HIS A 36 2.97 4.00 6.73
CA HIS A 36 1.91 5.00 6.77
C HIS A 36 1.08 5.01 5.47
N GLN A 37 1.71 4.86 4.31
CA GLN A 37 1.00 4.73 3.04
C GLN A 37 0.21 3.42 2.97
N LEU A 38 0.75 2.30 3.46
CA LEU A 38 0.01 1.03 3.55
C LEU A 38 -1.24 1.15 4.42
N TYR A 39 -1.18 1.93 5.50
CA TYR A 39 -2.35 2.28 6.30
C TYR A 39 -3.40 3.05 5.49
N HIS A 40 -2.98 4.09 4.75
CA HIS A 40 -3.89 4.92 3.96
C HIS A 40 -4.44 4.25 2.69
N THR A 41 -3.82 3.17 2.23
CA THR A 41 -4.32 2.32 1.13
C THR A 41 -5.17 1.14 1.62
N TYR A 42 -5.57 1.16 2.90
CA TYR A 42 -6.42 0.13 3.53
C TYR A 42 -5.84 -1.28 3.44
N SER A 43 -4.52 -1.40 3.45
CA SER A 43 -3.83 -2.69 3.37
C SER A 43 -3.99 -3.55 4.64
N PHE A 44 -4.50 -2.95 5.73
CA PHE A 44 -4.70 -3.60 7.02
C PHE A 44 -6.18 -3.64 7.43
N GLU A 45 -6.55 -4.72 8.11
CA GLU A 45 -7.75 -4.80 8.95
C GLU A 45 -7.34 -4.64 10.41
N PHE A 46 -8.10 -3.87 11.17
CA PHE A 46 -7.86 -3.60 12.59
C PHE A 46 -8.95 -4.24 13.44
N GLU A 47 -8.55 -4.92 14.51
CA GLU A 47 -9.49 -5.41 15.50
C GLU A 47 -10.20 -4.23 16.17
N ARG A 48 -11.47 -4.40 16.54
CA ARG A 48 -12.24 -3.37 17.25
C ARG A 48 -11.99 -3.47 18.74
N VAL A 49 -11.10 -2.63 19.25
CA VAL A 49 -10.82 -2.49 20.68
C VAL A 49 -11.32 -1.11 21.13
N PRO A 50 -12.35 -1.03 22.01
CA PRO A 50 -12.84 0.24 22.55
C PRO A 50 -11.72 1.03 23.22
N ASP A 51 -11.77 2.36 23.12
CA ASP A 51 -10.87 3.31 23.79
C ASP A 51 -9.36 3.17 23.50
N VAL A 52 -8.97 2.28 22.58
CA VAL A 52 -7.59 2.13 22.10
C VAL A 52 -7.45 2.85 20.75
N PRO A 53 -6.43 3.69 20.53
CA PRO A 53 -6.17 4.27 19.22
C PRO A 53 -5.90 3.22 18.15
N GLN A 54 -6.35 3.45 16.92
CA GLN A 54 -6.32 2.42 15.87
C GLN A 54 -4.92 1.84 15.60
N TRP A 55 -3.87 2.66 15.68
CA TRP A 55 -2.48 2.23 15.47
C TRP A 55 -1.91 1.33 16.58
N ASP A 56 -2.55 1.30 17.75
CA ASP A 56 -2.23 0.41 18.88
C ASP A 56 -3.17 -0.79 18.96
N ARG A 57 -4.11 -0.93 18.00
CA ARG A 57 -4.96 -2.13 17.91
C ARG A 57 -4.23 -3.23 17.15
N PRO A 58 -4.49 -4.50 17.50
CA PRO A 58 -4.01 -5.61 16.70
C PRO A 58 -4.51 -5.49 15.26
N CYS A 59 -3.62 -5.74 14.31
CA CYS A 59 -3.90 -5.62 12.88
C CYS A 59 -3.35 -6.79 12.09
N ARG A 60 -3.95 -7.03 10.94
CA ARG A 60 -3.55 -8.06 9.98
C ARG A 60 -3.64 -7.48 8.59
N PHE A 61 -2.89 -8.03 7.64
CA PHE A 61 -3.15 -7.73 6.25
C PHE A 61 -4.56 -8.14 5.86
N GLN A 62 -5.15 -7.41 4.92
CA GLN A 62 -6.43 -7.78 4.32
C GLN A 62 -6.39 -9.23 3.78
N PRO A 63 -7.51 -9.98 3.83
CA PRO A 63 -7.53 -11.40 3.44
C PRO A 63 -7.06 -11.70 2.01
N HIS A 64 -7.17 -10.74 1.09
CA HIS A 64 -6.69 -10.88 -0.29
C HIS A 64 -5.18 -10.68 -0.45
N ILE A 65 -4.50 -10.11 0.55
CA ILE A 65 -3.06 -9.85 0.52
C ILE A 65 -2.33 -11.07 1.09
N LYS A 66 -1.79 -11.91 0.21
CA LYS A 66 -1.11 -13.17 0.61
C LYS A 66 0.38 -13.15 0.32
N ARG A 67 0.82 -12.29 -0.60
CA ARG A 67 2.20 -12.16 -1.07
C ARG A 67 2.54 -10.69 -1.26
N GLY A 68 3.84 -10.38 -1.33
CA GLY A 68 4.32 -9.00 -1.54
C GLY A 68 3.74 -8.32 -2.78
N ILE A 69 3.51 -9.07 -3.87
CA ILE A 69 2.88 -8.52 -5.09
C ILE A 69 1.43 -8.10 -4.85
N ASP A 70 0.69 -8.83 -4.01
CA ASP A 70 -0.70 -8.53 -3.70
C ASP A 70 -0.78 -7.24 -2.84
N LEU A 71 0.21 -7.03 -1.96
CA LEU A 71 0.36 -5.80 -1.19
C LEU A 71 0.68 -4.59 -2.08
N LEU A 72 1.60 -4.77 -3.03
CA LEU A 72 1.94 -3.75 -4.02
C LEU A 72 0.73 -3.40 -4.88
N ASP A 73 0.01 -4.40 -5.41
CA ASP A 73 -1.25 -4.19 -6.17
C ASP A 73 -2.27 -3.39 -5.35
N ASN A 74 -2.47 -3.75 -4.09
CA ASN A 74 -3.41 -3.05 -3.21
C ASN A 74 -2.99 -1.60 -2.96
N CYS A 75 -1.69 -1.37 -2.74
CA CYS A 75 -1.13 -0.04 -2.51
C CYS A 75 -1.28 0.85 -3.75
N ASP A 76 -0.81 0.38 -4.91
CA ASP A 76 -0.85 1.12 -6.17
C ASP A 76 -2.29 1.49 -6.55
N LEU A 77 -3.21 0.53 -6.47
CA LEU A 77 -4.62 0.76 -6.75
C LEU A 77 -5.26 1.73 -5.73
N GLY A 78 -4.89 1.62 -4.46
CA GLY A 78 -5.33 2.53 -3.40
C GLY A 78 -4.89 3.97 -3.66
N LEU A 79 -3.64 4.17 -4.09
CA LEU A 79 -3.10 5.47 -4.48
C LEU A 79 -3.87 6.03 -5.69
N LEU A 80 -4.08 5.23 -6.73
CA LEU A 80 -4.83 5.64 -7.91
C LEU A 80 -6.28 6.02 -7.61
N LYS A 81 -6.95 5.29 -6.71
CA LYS A 81 -8.31 5.63 -6.23
C LYS A 81 -8.32 6.98 -5.50
N ARG A 82 -7.31 7.26 -4.68
CA ARG A 82 -7.20 8.55 -3.97
C ARG A 82 -6.95 9.69 -4.95
N LEU A 83 -6.08 9.49 -5.93
CA LEU A 83 -5.83 10.46 -6.99
C LEU A 83 -7.10 10.73 -7.81
N ARG A 84 -7.83 9.68 -8.21
CA ARG A 84 -9.09 9.77 -8.97
C ARG A 84 -10.11 10.66 -8.25
N ARG A 85 -10.27 10.49 -6.93
CA ARG A 85 -11.20 11.30 -6.11
C ARG A 85 -10.85 12.80 -6.07
N GLY A 86 -9.60 13.16 -6.37
CA GLY A 86 -9.14 14.55 -6.41
C GLY A 86 -9.17 15.18 -7.80
N LEU A 87 -9.52 14.41 -8.84
CA LEU A 87 -9.57 14.88 -10.22
C LEU A 87 -11.02 15.05 -10.70
N PRO A 88 -11.28 15.96 -11.65
CA PRO A 88 -12.55 16.04 -12.34
C PRO A 88 -12.91 14.72 -13.05
N ASP A 89 -14.21 14.41 -13.15
CA ASP A 89 -14.70 13.13 -13.70
C ASP A 89 -14.34 12.91 -15.17
N ASP A 90 -14.11 13.99 -15.93
CA ASP A 90 -13.71 13.96 -17.34
C ASP A 90 -12.21 13.72 -17.55
N VAL A 91 -11.40 13.73 -16.49
CA VAL A 91 -9.95 13.48 -16.58
C VAL A 91 -9.68 11.98 -16.52
N THR A 92 -9.19 11.40 -17.61
CA THR A 92 -8.74 9.99 -17.63
C THR A 92 -7.28 9.86 -17.21
N PHE A 93 -6.90 8.70 -16.67
CA PHE A 93 -5.50 8.42 -16.40
C PHE A 93 -4.80 7.99 -17.68
N ASP A 94 -3.76 8.72 -18.06
CA ASP A 94 -2.81 8.30 -19.08
C ASP A 94 -1.86 7.23 -18.50
N PRO A 95 -1.75 6.04 -19.13
CA PRO A 95 -0.91 4.96 -18.63
C PRO A 95 0.56 5.33 -18.46
N GLN A 96 1.11 6.14 -19.38
CA GLN A 96 2.51 6.56 -19.32
C GLN A 96 2.77 7.45 -18.10
N THR A 97 1.89 8.42 -17.88
CA THR A 97 1.94 9.30 -16.70
C THR A 97 1.82 8.50 -15.41
N VAL A 98 0.93 7.52 -15.34
CA VAL A 98 0.79 6.65 -14.17
C VAL A 98 2.05 5.81 -13.92
N ALA A 99 2.64 5.25 -14.96
CA ALA A 99 3.87 4.47 -14.85
C ALA A 99 5.02 5.31 -14.30
N ILE A 100 5.16 6.56 -14.76
CA ILE A 100 6.14 7.52 -14.24
C ILE A 100 5.85 7.83 -12.76
N ILE A 101 4.60 8.07 -12.38
CA ILE A 101 4.24 8.42 -10.99
C ILE A 101 4.49 7.25 -10.03
N LEU A 102 4.08 6.04 -10.38
CA LEU A 102 4.15 4.88 -9.49
C LEU A 102 5.54 4.22 -9.47
N TYR A 103 6.20 4.18 -10.63
CA TYR A 103 7.41 3.37 -10.83
C TYR A 103 8.62 4.17 -11.32
N GLY A 104 8.46 5.47 -11.59
CA GLY A 104 9.55 6.34 -12.02
C GLY A 104 9.99 6.15 -13.48
N THR A 105 9.30 5.31 -14.25
CA THR A 105 9.63 5.05 -15.66
C THR A 105 8.42 4.57 -16.47
N GLN A 106 8.46 4.80 -17.78
CA GLN A 106 7.52 4.26 -18.78
C GLN A 106 8.22 3.36 -19.82
N ASP A 107 9.56 3.28 -19.77
CA ASP A 107 10.36 2.62 -20.81
C ASP A 107 10.47 1.11 -20.59
N ASP A 108 10.04 0.61 -19.42
CA ASP A 108 9.99 -0.82 -19.12
C ASP A 108 8.62 -1.41 -19.51
N ALA A 109 8.63 -2.34 -20.47
CA ALA A 109 7.42 -3.01 -20.95
C ALA A 109 6.64 -3.74 -19.85
N ARG A 110 7.32 -4.28 -18.82
CA ARG A 110 6.65 -4.93 -17.67
C ARG A 110 5.96 -3.93 -16.78
N VAL A 111 6.58 -2.76 -16.59
CA VAL A 111 5.98 -1.65 -15.84
C VAL A 111 4.74 -1.14 -16.56
N MET A 112 4.81 -0.98 -17.88
CA MET A 112 3.66 -0.57 -18.69
C MET A 112 2.54 -1.60 -18.64
N GLU A 113 2.84 -2.89 -18.84
CA GLU A 113 1.85 -3.97 -18.74
C GLU A 113 1.15 -3.97 -17.38
N ARG A 114 1.90 -3.86 -16.28
CA ARG A 114 1.32 -3.80 -14.94
C ARG A 114 0.47 -2.54 -14.75
N THR A 115 0.91 -1.41 -15.28
CA THR A 115 0.16 -0.15 -15.22
C THR A 115 -1.17 -0.27 -15.95
N HIS A 116 -1.20 -0.91 -17.12
CA HIS A 116 -2.46 -1.19 -17.83
C HIS A 116 -3.40 -2.06 -17.00
N GLN A 117 -2.90 -3.15 -16.42
CA GLN A 117 -3.71 -4.03 -15.56
C GLN A 117 -4.28 -3.29 -14.33
N LEU A 118 -3.52 -2.35 -13.75
CA LEU A 118 -4.00 -1.53 -12.63
C LEU A 118 -5.12 -0.58 -13.06
N LEU A 119 -5.01 0.03 -14.24
CA LEU A 119 -6.03 0.94 -14.77
C LEU A 119 -7.31 0.20 -15.17
N GLU A 120 -7.19 -1.01 -15.71
CA GLU A 120 -8.34 -1.88 -15.99
C GLU A 120 -9.09 -2.25 -14.70
N LYS A 121 -8.37 -2.64 -13.64
CA LYS A 121 -8.96 -2.91 -12.33
C LYS A 121 -9.67 -1.67 -11.76
N LEU A 122 -9.05 -0.50 -11.87
CA LEU A 122 -9.64 0.76 -11.39
C LEU A 122 -10.95 1.08 -12.12
N ALA A 123 -10.97 0.90 -13.45
CA ALA A 123 -12.17 1.12 -14.25
C ALA A 123 -13.29 0.14 -13.90
N ALA A 124 -12.97 -1.12 -13.59
CA ALA A 124 -13.96 -2.12 -13.19
C ALA A 124 -14.60 -1.84 -11.81
N GLU A 125 -13.94 -1.08 -10.94
CA GLU A 125 -14.41 -0.75 -9.60
C GLU A 125 -15.14 0.62 -9.50
N THR A 126 -15.11 1.41 -10.57
CA THR A 126 -15.78 2.73 -10.62
C THR A 126 -17.02 2.60 -11.52
N PRO A 127 -18.25 2.58 -10.97
CA PRO A 127 -19.47 2.46 -11.76
C PRO A 127 -19.77 3.69 -12.63
#